data_AF-W6YSR1-F1
#
_entry.id   AF-W6YSR1-F1
#
_cell.length_a   1.000
_cell.length_b   1.000
_cell.length_c   1.000
_cell.angle_alpha   90.00
_cell.angle_beta   90.00
_cell.angle_gamma   90.00
#
_symmetry.space_group_name_H-M   'P 1'
#
loop_
_entity.id
_entity.type
_entity.pdbx_description
1 polymer ?
#
loop_
_entity_poly.entity_id
_entity_poly.type
_entity_poly.pdbx_seq_one_letter_code
_entity_poly.pdbx_strand_id
1 'polypeptide(L)'
;MVLVTRFWLPKHPKYDANQEDKLSKDTKAEQQPQVTPISISFKRLFLPKQDSAKTPWVPNISAVIKAADEGLISSALFTSLEGEDGQIPLSALYSAFEKEIRARYPLERYPYATDVTKSHTLARKPSGALGRSKSVSGTSRAEAGLKMQRKSMDLSMTELGRAKSLVVKKWSSPLVSMRNGLPSDGGRQTGKKTWAKDGQKAKVDKGRTTITITPAELTALAIIFGSEPKRNVDKTVLVSEMGAYNISIVPVQTGGSKYHITLQQTRRNKSQWHAQDSGVSPLFAKHLAAGSIPFAQDAQNTHSILITPSTLEAIQAGSPLTSHAITNSTKQTTLLSSLPSSLPPRFYTLTPSTSLQPPTTLLNAIAALPFSRGLTPLASTPLIETVSFIATGGIAPGKLLPRLEALVAKLHRHSPHLSLFGALYEQRNAKALHRERERLRRLGIDPTTPDSRADKAARMSRYVALLERLMALVPDMKPSEVLKKVEEGVKSEIADAYARATGTGTSRAGSTAPNNAIATATAVPAPKSESPERRLRRRSNRLSFVSRASSGSSVSFGTDDGVGGDLGKQVERVLKAELPLDIRTVAFVARMVIVAWTLSVDAVAFEGEGAESEEGDYKIPDFTGWDRIVMS
;
A
#
# COMPACT_ATOMS: atom_id res chain seq x y z
N MET A 1 -7.97 -42.97 53.33
CA MET A 1 -8.99 -43.66 52.51
C MET A 1 -10.35 -43.10 52.88
N VAL A 2 -10.98 -42.28 52.04
CA VAL A 2 -12.46 -42.18 51.91
C VAL A 2 -12.76 -41.63 50.52
N LEU A 3 -13.56 -42.38 49.77
CA LEU A 3 -14.02 -42.11 48.41
C LEU A 3 -15.46 -42.62 48.37
N VAL A 4 -16.47 -41.74 48.28
CA VAL A 4 -17.91 -42.06 48.12
C VAL A 4 -18.55 -40.82 47.47
N THR A 5 -18.87 -40.74 46.17
CA THR A 5 -19.99 -41.28 45.35
C THR A 5 -21.43 -40.87 45.72
N ARG A 6 -22.05 -40.16 44.75
CA ARG A 6 -23.46 -40.18 44.28
C ARG A 6 -24.57 -39.61 45.17
N PHE A 7 -25.44 -38.75 44.61
CA PHE A 7 -26.75 -39.13 44.04
C PHE A 7 -27.42 -37.97 43.28
N TRP A 8 -28.22 -38.35 42.27
CA TRP A 8 -29.09 -37.52 41.42
C TRP A 8 -30.54 -37.48 41.95
N LEU A 9 -31.34 -36.62 41.31
CA LEU A 9 -32.81 -36.63 41.12
C LEU A 9 -33.68 -35.74 42.05
N PRO A 10 -34.86 -35.27 41.55
CA PRO A 10 -35.33 -33.89 41.59
C PRO A 10 -36.74 -33.78 42.21
N LYS A 11 -37.37 -32.58 42.23
CA LYS A 11 -38.83 -32.40 42.19
C LYS A 11 -39.25 -30.93 41.96
N HIS A 12 -40.23 -30.79 41.07
CA HIS A 12 -41.06 -29.66 40.59
C HIS A 12 -41.93 -28.98 41.71
N PRO A 13 -42.94 -28.13 41.40
CA PRO A 13 -43.02 -26.91 40.57
C PRO A 13 -43.81 -25.77 41.30
N LYS A 14 -44.09 -24.63 40.65
CA LYS A 14 -45.41 -23.95 40.74
C LYS A 14 -45.70 -23.07 39.52
N TYR A 15 -46.98 -23.14 39.16
CA TYR A 15 -47.71 -22.66 38.00
C TYR A 15 -48.22 -21.22 38.22
N ASP A 16 -48.45 -20.47 37.13
CA ASP A 16 -49.66 -19.66 36.87
C ASP A 16 -49.54 -19.14 35.42
N ALA A 17 -50.32 -19.60 34.45
CA ALA A 17 -51.76 -19.39 34.20
C ALA A 17 -52.06 -18.03 33.51
N ASN A 18 -52.21 -18.07 32.18
CA ASN A 18 -53.34 -17.50 31.41
C ASN A 18 -52.92 -17.17 29.96
N GLN A 19 -53.25 -18.06 29.00
CA GLN A 19 -54.08 -17.68 27.86
C GLN A 19 -54.49 -18.92 27.03
N GLU A 20 -55.79 -19.16 27.01
CA GLU A 20 -56.57 -19.93 26.04
C GLU A 20 -56.49 -19.23 24.65
N ASP A 21 -56.79 -19.79 23.49
CA ASP A 21 -57.47 -21.02 23.12
C ASP A 21 -57.33 -21.27 21.60
N LYS A 22 -57.77 -22.46 21.17
CA LYS A 22 -58.24 -22.90 19.82
C LYS A 22 -57.31 -23.71 18.91
N LEU A 23 -57.45 -25.02 19.13
CA LEU A 23 -57.91 -26.05 18.19
C LEU A 23 -57.33 -26.11 16.77
N SER A 24 -56.64 -27.22 16.47
CA SER A 24 -57.05 -28.13 15.38
C SER A 24 -56.50 -29.56 15.57
N LYS A 25 -57.44 -30.53 15.51
CA LYS A 25 -57.25 -31.97 15.24
C LYS A 25 -56.61 -32.13 13.83
N ASP A 26 -55.96 -33.21 13.40
CA ASP A 26 -56.24 -34.61 13.63
C ASP A 26 -55.05 -35.49 13.20
N THR A 27 -55.10 -36.69 13.75
CA THR A 27 -54.29 -37.90 13.66
C THR A 27 -53.75 -38.34 12.28
N LYS A 28 -52.55 -38.95 12.29
CA LYS A 28 -52.29 -40.25 11.64
C LYS A 28 -51.05 -40.93 12.25
N ALA A 29 -51.28 -42.08 12.85
CA ALA A 29 -50.28 -43.00 13.34
C ALA A 29 -49.69 -43.82 12.18
N GLU A 30 -48.36 -43.86 12.08
CA GLU A 30 -47.66 -44.84 11.27
C GLU A 30 -46.63 -45.55 12.17
N GLN A 31 -46.85 -46.85 12.34
CA GLN A 31 -46.05 -47.74 13.17
C GLN A 31 -44.67 -47.94 12.53
N GLN A 32 -43.61 -47.51 13.22
CA GLN A 32 -42.24 -47.87 12.88
C GLN A 32 -41.83 -49.13 13.67
N PRO A 33 -41.37 -50.21 13.02
CA PRO A 33 -40.81 -51.36 13.71
C PRO A 33 -39.46 -50.98 14.35
N GLN A 34 -39.35 -51.22 15.66
CA GLN A 34 -38.13 -51.09 16.43
C GLN A 34 -37.09 -52.12 15.95
N VAL A 35 -36.26 -51.71 14.99
CA VAL A 35 -35.01 -52.42 14.67
C VAL A 35 -33.93 -51.87 15.59
N THR A 36 -33.36 -52.78 16.38
CA THR A 36 -32.26 -52.54 17.33
C THR A 36 -31.13 -51.67 16.74
N PRO A 37 -30.57 -50.72 17.51
CA PRO A 37 -29.49 -49.85 17.04
C PRO A 37 -28.17 -50.63 16.99
N ILE A 38 -27.88 -51.28 15.87
CA ILE A 38 -26.52 -51.74 15.57
C ILE A 38 -25.64 -50.49 15.43
N SER A 39 -24.60 -50.43 16.26
CA SER A 39 -23.76 -49.25 16.43
C SER A 39 -23.25 -48.68 15.09
N ILE A 40 -23.50 -47.38 14.89
CA ILE A 40 -22.99 -46.56 13.76
C ILE A 40 -21.44 -46.59 13.68
N SER A 41 -20.79 -47.03 14.77
CA SER A 41 -19.36 -47.22 14.93
C SER A 41 -18.76 -48.24 13.95
N PHE A 42 -19.47 -49.31 13.62
CA PHE A 42 -18.93 -50.39 12.77
C PHE A 42 -19.08 -50.13 11.27
N LYS A 43 -20.11 -49.38 10.85
CA LYS A 43 -20.28 -48.97 9.44
C LYS A 43 -19.19 -47.99 8.97
N ARG A 44 -18.47 -47.32 9.89
CA ARG A 44 -17.31 -46.46 9.56
C ARG A 44 -16.03 -47.22 9.21
N LEU A 45 -15.94 -48.53 9.47
CA LEU A 45 -14.75 -49.33 9.19
C LEU A 45 -14.70 -49.91 7.77
N PHE A 46 -15.83 -49.93 7.05
CA PHE A 46 -15.95 -50.56 5.73
C PHE A 46 -16.41 -49.62 4.61
N LEU A 47 -16.60 -48.33 4.90
CA LEU A 47 -16.64 -47.32 3.84
C LEU A 47 -15.21 -47.13 3.33
N PRO A 48 -14.93 -47.34 2.04
CA PRO A 48 -13.62 -47.00 1.48
C PRO A 48 -13.35 -45.54 1.85
N LYS A 49 -12.24 -45.28 2.53
CA LYS A 49 -11.73 -43.92 2.78
C LYS A 49 -11.48 -43.29 1.42
N GLN A 50 -12.53 -42.69 0.84
CA GLN A 50 -12.43 -41.91 -0.36
C GLN A 50 -11.40 -40.82 -0.06
N ASP A 51 -10.31 -40.80 -0.82
CA ASP A 51 -9.10 -40.00 -0.68
C ASP A 51 -9.34 -38.47 -0.82
N SER A 52 -10.53 -38.01 -0.45
CA SER A 52 -10.96 -36.64 -0.21
C SER A 52 -10.11 -35.89 0.85
N ALA A 53 -9.19 -36.59 1.51
CA ALA A 53 -8.36 -36.11 2.61
C ALA A 53 -7.08 -35.34 2.20
N LYS A 54 -6.82 -35.11 0.90
CA LYS A 54 -5.56 -34.45 0.46
C LYS A 54 -5.74 -33.24 -0.47
N THR A 55 -6.93 -32.65 -0.56
CA THR A 55 -7.03 -31.34 -1.25
C THR A 55 -6.47 -30.27 -0.31
N PRO A 56 -5.39 -29.56 -0.68
CA PRO A 56 -4.81 -28.55 0.19
C PRO A 56 -5.81 -27.41 0.36
N TRP A 57 -6.07 -27.05 1.61
CA TRP A 57 -6.86 -25.87 1.93
C TRP A 57 -5.97 -24.63 1.74
N VAL A 58 -6.46 -23.67 0.95
CA VAL A 58 -5.73 -22.44 0.60
C VAL A 58 -6.63 -21.23 0.87
N PRO A 59 -6.05 -20.06 1.25
CA PRO A 59 -6.82 -18.84 1.35
C PRO A 59 -7.39 -18.47 -0.01
N ASN A 60 -8.66 -18.07 -0.07
CA ASN A 60 -9.21 -17.53 -1.33
C ASN A 60 -8.63 -16.13 -1.60
N ILE A 61 -8.93 -15.57 -2.78
CA ILE A 61 -8.43 -14.23 -3.13
C ILE A 61 -9.01 -13.17 -2.20
N SER A 62 -10.26 -13.33 -1.74
CA SER A 62 -10.87 -12.48 -0.71
C SER A 62 -10.05 -12.43 0.56
N ALA A 63 -9.54 -13.55 1.09
CA ALA A 63 -8.68 -13.56 2.26
C ALA A 63 -7.39 -12.76 2.03
N VAL A 64 -6.76 -12.92 0.86
CA VAL A 64 -5.56 -12.15 0.52
C VAL A 64 -5.87 -10.65 0.50
N ILE A 65 -6.97 -10.24 -0.14
CA ILE A 65 -7.40 -8.83 -0.20
C ILE A 65 -7.73 -8.29 1.20
N LYS A 66 -8.48 -9.04 2.01
CA LYS A 66 -8.84 -8.64 3.38
C LYS A 66 -7.61 -8.52 4.29
N ALA A 67 -6.65 -9.44 4.17
CA ALA A 67 -5.37 -9.33 4.87
C ALA A 67 -4.60 -8.07 4.43
N ALA A 68 -4.70 -7.70 3.15
CA ALA A 68 -4.11 -6.46 2.64
C ALA A 68 -4.81 -5.20 3.17
N ASP A 69 -6.14 -5.21 3.24
CA ASP A 69 -6.92 -4.12 3.81
C ASP A 69 -6.62 -3.93 5.31
N GLU A 70 -6.38 -5.01 6.04
CA GLU A 70 -5.91 -5.00 7.44
C GLU A 70 -4.43 -4.56 7.57
N GLY A 71 -3.76 -4.23 6.47
CA GLY A 71 -2.38 -3.77 6.49
C GLY A 71 -1.37 -4.89 6.78
N LEU A 72 -1.73 -6.17 6.61
CA LEU A 72 -0.78 -7.29 6.77
C LEU A 72 0.10 -7.49 5.54
N ILE A 73 -0.43 -7.16 4.36
CA ILE A 73 0.31 -7.20 3.09
C ILE A 73 0.11 -5.90 2.32
N SER A 74 0.89 -5.68 1.27
CA SER A 74 0.71 -4.55 0.34
C SER A 74 0.90 -5.03 -1.10
N SER A 75 0.72 -4.15 -2.09
CA SER A 75 1.01 -4.55 -3.48
C SER A 75 2.49 -4.90 -3.74
N ALA A 76 3.39 -4.66 -2.78
CA ALA A 76 4.77 -5.16 -2.80
C ALA A 76 4.85 -6.69 -2.92
N LEU A 77 3.81 -7.40 -2.48
CA LEU A 77 3.67 -8.84 -2.72
C LEU A 77 3.87 -9.17 -4.20
N PHE A 78 3.27 -8.37 -5.08
CA PHE A 78 3.29 -8.58 -6.53
C PHE A 78 4.56 -8.05 -7.20
N THR A 79 5.24 -7.08 -6.59
CA THR A 79 6.54 -6.65 -7.10
C THR A 79 7.61 -7.71 -6.86
N SER A 80 7.47 -8.48 -5.78
CA SER A 80 8.38 -9.56 -5.35
C SER A 80 8.19 -10.92 -6.04
N LEU A 81 7.14 -11.04 -6.87
CA LEU A 81 6.99 -12.17 -7.79
C LEU A 81 8.05 -12.01 -8.88
N GLU A 82 9.30 -12.32 -8.56
CA GLU A 82 10.39 -12.37 -9.52
C GLU A 82 10.30 -13.72 -10.24
N GLY A 83 9.75 -13.68 -11.46
CA GLY A 83 9.71 -14.80 -12.38
C GLY A 83 10.17 -14.38 -13.77
N GLU A 84 10.51 -15.36 -14.61
CA GLU A 84 10.65 -15.15 -16.05
C GLU A 84 9.34 -14.61 -16.63
N ASP A 85 9.44 -13.87 -17.74
CA ASP A 85 8.27 -13.34 -18.45
C ASP A 85 7.28 -14.49 -18.72
N GLY A 86 6.01 -14.33 -18.34
CA GLY A 86 5.02 -15.39 -18.51
C GLY A 86 3.97 -15.48 -17.44
N GLN A 87 3.33 -16.66 -17.35
CA GLN A 87 2.25 -16.91 -16.40
C GLN A 87 2.81 -17.02 -14.98
N ILE A 88 2.24 -16.25 -14.05
CA ILE A 88 2.50 -16.36 -12.62
C ILE A 88 1.66 -17.51 -12.08
N PRO A 89 2.26 -18.62 -11.62
CA PRO A 89 1.49 -19.70 -11.03
C PRO A 89 0.92 -19.27 -9.68
N LEU A 90 -0.30 -19.70 -9.35
CA LEU A 90 -0.96 -19.39 -8.08
C LEU A 90 -0.13 -19.83 -6.86
N SER A 91 0.67 -20.88 -6.98
CA SER A 91 1.60 -21.32 -5.93
C SER A 91 2.68 -20.28 -5.60
N ALA A 92 3.17 -19.53 -6.58
CA ALA A 92 4.12 -18.44 -6.36
C ALA A 92 3.46 -17.28 -5.61
N LEU A 93 2.21 -16.96 -5.96
CA LEU A 93 1.42 -15.94 -5.27
C LEU A 93 1.24 -16.28 -3.78
N TYR A 94 0.86 -17.51 -3.45
CA TYR A 94 0.72 -17.95 -2.07
C TYR A 94 2.06 -18.00 -1.33
N SER A 95 3.13 -18.42 -2.00
CA SER A 95 4.46 -18.40 -1.39
C SER A 95 4.91 -16.97 -1.04
N ALA A 96 4.65 -15.99 -1.91
CA ALA A 96 4.93 -14.59 -1.66
C ALA A 96 4.07 -14.03 -0.51
N PHE A 97 2.77 -14.34 -0.51
CA PHE A 97 1.85 -13.99 0.58
C PHE A 97 2.34 -14.48 1.94
N GLU A 98 2.74 -15.74 2.02
CA GLU A 98 3.27 -16.33 3.25
C GLU A 98 4.59 -15.69 3.69
N LYS A 99 5.47 -15.41 2.73
CA LYS A 99 6.76 -14.76 3.01
C LYS A 99 6.51 -13.40 3.64
N GLU A 100 5.57 -12.61 3.12
CA GLU A 100 5.23 -11.29 3.66
C GLU A 100 4.62 -11.42 5.07
N ILE A 101 3.67 -12.34 5.29
CA ILE A 101 3.09 -12.60 6.61
C ILE A 101 4.17 -13.03 7.62
N ARG A 102 5.10 -13.91 7.22
CA ARG A 102 6.18 -14.39 8.11
C ARG A 102 7.22 -13.31 8.43
N ALA A 103 7.43 -12.36 7.52
CA ALA A 103 8.39 -11.27 7.66
C ALA A 103 7.95 -10.21 8.67
N ARG A 104 6.63 -9.97 8.83
CA ARG A 104 6.06 -8.94 9.71
C ARG A 104 6.00 -9.32 11.20
N TYR A 105 7.14 -9.75 11.76
CA TYR A 105 7.43 -9.93 13.20
C TYR A 105 7.15 -11.29 13.87
N PRO A 106 8.00 -11.71 14.85
CA PRO A 106 7.79 -12.90 15.67
C PRO A 106 6.81 -12.73 16.84
N LEU A 107 6.69 -11.53 17.44
CA LEU A 107 5.85 -11.34 18.64
C LEU A 107 4.36 -11.35 18.33
N GLU A 108 3.96 -10.93 17.13
CA GLU A 108 2.57 -11.03 16.68
C GLU A 108 2.21 -12.44 16.20
N ARG A 109 3.14 -13.42 16.12
CA ARG A 109 2.89 -14.77 15.58
C ARG A 109 1.87 -15.60 16.34
N TYR A 110 1.58 -15.27 17.60
CA TYR A 110 0.80 -16.13 18.49
C TYR A 110 -0.63 -16.46 18.00
N PRO A 111 -1.36 -15.59 17.28
CA PRO A 111 -2.68 -15.94 16.76
C PRO A 111 -2.69 -16.27 15.25
N TYR A 112 -1.55 -16.27 14.53
CA TYR A 112 -1.50 -16.54 13.08
C TYR A 112 -0.93 -17.93 12.75
N ALA A 113 -0.04 -18.42 13.61
CA ALA A 113 0.70 -19.64 13.33
C ALA A 113 -0.21 -20.85 13.13
N THR A 114 -1.28 -21.00 13.91
CA THR A 114 -2.11 -22.22 13.90
C THR A 114 -2.86 -22.45 12.59
N ASP A 115 -3.34 -21.40 11.92
CA ASP A 115 -4.17 -21.57 10.72
C ASP A 115 -3.31 -21.62 9.45
N VAL A 116 -2.24 -20.82 9.39
CA VAL A 116 -1.27 -20.88 8.28
C VAL A 116 -0.42 -22.14 8.35
N THR A 117 -0.05 -22.65 9.52
CA THR A 117 0.72 -23.92 9.59
C THR A 117 -0.12 -25.15 9.25
N LYS A 118 -1.43 -25.14 9.51
CA LYS A 118 -2.33 -26.26 9.14
C LYS A 118 -2.40 -26.48 7.62
N SER A 119 -2.45 -25.42 6.82
CA SER A 119 -2.43 -25.55 5.35
C SER A 119 -1.11 -26.11 4.82
N HIS A 120 0.01 -25.83 5.49
CA HIS A 120 1.34 -26.22 5.04
C HIS A 120 1.77 -27.65 5.33
N THR A 121 1.36 -28.21 6.46
CA THR A 121 1.77 -29.58 6.84
C THR A 121 1.28 -30.64 5.85
N LEU A 122 0.27 -30.31 5.03
CA LEU A 122 -0.26 -31.17 3.98
C LEU A 122 0.49 -31.08 2.65
N ALA A 123 1.06 -29.92 2.29
CA ALA A 123 1.69 -29.71 0.99
C ALA A 123 3.14 -30.23 0.90
N ARG A 124 3.81 -30.41 2.05
CA ARG A 124 5.26 -30.70 2.10
C ARG A 124 5.62 -32.15 2.42
N LYS A 125 4.67 -33.09 2.48
CA LYS A 125 5.02 -34.51 2.53
C LYS A 125 5.37 -34.96 1.10
N PRO A 126 6.65 -35.10 0.74
CA PRO A 126 7.01 -35.71 -0.53
C PRO A 126 6.40 -37.11 -0.56
N SER A 127 5.58 -37.39 -1.56
CA SER A 127 4.93 -38.68 -1.81
C SER A 127 5.91 -39.79 -2.20
N GLY A 128 7.18 -39.70 -1.81
CA GLY A 128 8.26 -40.58 -2.24
C GLY A 128 9.24 -41.02 -1.15
N ALA A 129 9.04 -40.67 0.12
CA ALA A 129 9.85 -41.25 1.20
C ALA A 129 9.32 -42.65 1.57
N LEU A 130 9.52 -43.59 0.64
CA LEU A 130 9.50 -45.02 0.92
C LEU A 130 10.51 -45.33 2.02
N GLY A 131 10.04 -46.04 3.04
CA GLY A 131 10.88 -46.92 3.86
C GLY A 131 12.03 -46.26 4.61
N ARG A 132 11.75 -45.66 5.76
CA ARG A 132 12.76 -45.58 6.82
C ARG A 132 12.93 -47.00 7.38
N SER A 133 13.74 -47.81 6.71
CA SER A 133 14.28 -49.06 7.22
C SER A 133 14.94 -48.77 8.57
N LYS A 134 14.43 -49.42 9.62
CA LYS A 134 15.10 -49.51 10.91
C LYS A 134 16.40 -50.28 10.67
N SER A 135 17.55 -49.59 10.63
CA SER A 135 18.84 -50.27 10.68
C SER A 135 19.11 -50.68 12.12
N VAL A 136 19.00 -51.99 12.34
CA VAL A 136 19.51 -52.70 13.51
C VAL A 136 21.04 -52.60 13.46
N SER A 137 21.65 -52.13 14.55
CA SER A 137 23.09 -52.15 14.75
C SER A 137 23.57 -53.59 14.91
N GLY A 138 24.13 -54.16 13.86
CA GLY A 138 24.84 -55.43 13.87
C GLY A 138 26.34 -55.22 13.96
N THR A 139 26.92 -55.74 15.04
CA THR A 139 28.35 -56.01 15.26
C THR A 139 28.92 -56.96 14.20
N SER A 140 30.05 -56.63 13.57
CA SER A 140 31.08 -57.61 13.12
C SER A 140 32.22 -56.95 12.30
N ARG A 141 33.40 -56.82 12.94
CA ARG A 141 34.73 -57.32 12.54
C ARG A 141 35.09 -57.43 11.04
N ALA A 142 36.06 -56.62 10.60
CA ALA A 142 37.22 -56.90 9.70
C ALA A 142 37.96 -55.57 9.43
N GLU A 143 39.15 -55.36 9.97
CA GLU A 143 40.48 -55.58 9.34
C GLU A 143 40.88 -54.60 8.21
N ALA A 144 41.90 -53.80 8.56
CA ALA A 144 43.01 -53.24 7.78
C ALA A 144 42.75 -52.66 6.37
N GLY A 145 42.90 -51.34 6.24
CA GLY A 145 42.99 -50.67 4.95
C GLY A 145 43.32 -49.18 5.02
N LEU A 146 44.61 -48.89 5.16
CA LEU A 146 45.38 -47.69 4.75
C LEU A 146 44.79 -46.27 4.95
N LYS A 147 45.53 -45.55 5.80
CA LYS A 147 45.46 -44.14 6.18
C LYS A 147 45.44 -43.19 4.97
N MET A 148 44.44 -42.33 4.90
CA MET A 148 44.54 -41.04 4.23
C MET A 148 44.18 -39.93 5.23
N GLN A 149 45.21 -39.17 5.61
CA GLN A 149 45.19 -38.09 6.58
C GLN A 149 44.34 -36.92 6.03
N ARG A 150 43.11 -36.75 6.54
CA ARG A 150 42.41 -35.46 6.49
C ARG A 150 42.49 -34.84 7.88
N LYS A 151 43.10 -33.65 7.97
CA LYS A 151 43.07 -32.80 9.16
C LYS A 151 41.62 -32.40 9.43
N SER A 152 40.94 -33.16 10.28
CA SER A 152 39.73 -32.72 10.95
C SER A 152 40.12 -31.61 11.91
N MET A 153 39.56 -30.42 11.69
CA MET A 153 39.58 -29.34 12.65
C MET A 153 38.68 -29.76 13.81
N ASP A 154 39.30 -30.17 14.91
CA ASP A 154 38.64 -30.41 16.18
C ASP A 154 37.99 -29.11 16.66
N LEU A 155 36.67 -29.10 16.72
CA LEU A 155 35.88 -28.14 17.49
C LEU A 155 35.23 -28.88 18.66
N SER A 156 36.06 -29.39 19.57
CA SER A 156 35.64 -29.78 20.91
C SER A 156 36.11 -28.74 21.91
N MET A 157 35.38 -27.61 21.97
CA MET A 157 35.28 -26.82 23.20
C MET A 157 33.82 -26.79 23.63
N THR A 158 33.38 -27.91 24.17
CA THR A 158 32.38 -27.94 25.24
C THR A 158 33.07 -27.50 26.52
N GLU A 159 33.02 -26.21 26.84
CA GLU A 159 33.05 -25.78 28.23
C GLU A 159 32.05 -24.66 28.47
N LEU A 160 31.36 -24.82 29.59
CA LEU A 160 30.27 -24.04 30.12
C LEU A 160 30.65 -22.57 30.29
N GLY A 161 29.70 -21.68 30.00
CA GLY A 161 29.62 -20.40 30.70
C GLY A 161 29.57 -19.19 29.80
N ARG A 162 28.41 -18.52 29.82
CA ARG A 162 28.15 -17.20 29.25
C ARG A 162 28.19 -17.16 27.72
N ALA A 163 27.10 -17.64 27.12
CA ALA A 163 26.58 -17.07 25.89
C ALA A 163 26.32 -15.57 26.15
N LYS A 164 27.36 -14.74 26.01
CA LYS A 164 27.21 -13.31 25.79
C LYS A 164 26.36 -13.24 24.53
N SER A 165 25.07 -13.00 24.73
CA SER A 165 24.16 -12.52 23.71
C SER A 165 24.93 -11.44 22.96
N LEU A 166 25.46 -11.79 21.79
CA LEU A 166 25.96 -10.81 20.85
C LEU A 166 24.71 -10.03 20.50
N VAL A 167 24.50 -8.93 21.22
CA VAL A 167 23.49 -7.93 20.93
C VAL A 167 23.90 -7.41 19.57
N VAL A 168 23.41 -8.10 18.52
CA VAL A 168 23.52 -7.66 17.14
C VAL A 168 22.87 -6.29 17.17
N LYS A 169 23.70 -5.25 17.18
CA LYS A 169 23.27 -3.86 17.20
C LYS A 169 22.33 -3.72 16.02
N LYS A 170 21.03 -3.70 16.30
CA LYS A 170 19.98 -3.66 15.27
C LYS A 170 20.27 -2.45 14.43
N TRP A 171 20.73 -2.66 13.19
CA TRP A 171 20.99 -1.56 12.27
C TRP A 171 19.69 -0.76 12.16
N SER A 172 19.77 0.54 12.41
CA SER A 172 18.63 1.44 12.26
C SER A 172 18.09 1.25 10.84
N SER A 173 16.80 0.95 10.72
CA SER A 173 16.15 0.78 9.42
C SER A 173 16.50 1.98 8.53
N PRO A 174 16.96 1.77 7.29
CA PRO A 174 17.32 2.87 6.39
C PRO A 174 16.11 3.73 6.01
N LEU A 175 14.90 3.22 6.25
CA LEU A 175 13.60 3.83 5.96
C LEU A 175 12.75 3.93 7.23
N VAL A 176 11.98 5.01 7.34
CA VAL A 176 10.89 5.12 8.31
C VAL A 176 9.68 4.39 7.74
N SER A 177 9.25 3.31 8.39
CA SER A 177 8.08 2.55 7.93
C SER A 177 6.83 3.42 8.01
N MET A 178 6.16 3.58 6.87
CA MET A 178 4.83 4.18 6.81
C MET A 178 3.75 3.24 7.37
N ARG A 179 2.58 3.80 7.70
CA ARG A 179 1.44 3.03 8.18
C ARG A 179 0.89 2.18 7.03
N ASN A 180 0.55 0.93 7.31
CA ASN A 180 -0.20 0.10 6.38
C ASN A 180 -1.66 0.09 6.87
N GLY A 181 -2.52 0.87 6.22
CA GLY A 181 -3.91 1.06 6.64
C GLY A 181 -4.16 2.40 7.36
N LEU A 182 -5.38 2.53 7.88
CA LEU A 182 -5.88 3.75 8.52
C LEU A 182 -5.47 3.84 9.99
N PRO A 183 -5.40 5.05 10.56
CA PRO A 183 -5.24 5.20 12.00
C PRO A 183 -6.44 4.53 12.70
N SER A 184 -6.16 3.61 13.62
CA SER A 184 -7.19 3.04 14.48
C SER A 184 -7.45 3.98 15.65
N ASP A 185 -8.72 4.27 15.92
CA ASP A 185 -9.15 5.09 17.06
C ASP A 185 -8.95 4.35 18.40
N GLY A 186 -7.70 4.25 18.87
CA GLY A 186 -7.29 4.03 20.27
C GLY A 186 -7.67 2.71 20.96
N GLY A 187 -8.64 1.95 20.45
CA GLY A 187 -9.04 0.67 20.99
C GLY A 187 -8.06 -0.40 20.53
N ARG A 188 -7.51 -1.20 21.47
CA ARG A 188 -6.77 -2.42 21.15
C ARG A 188 -7.61 -3.24 20.16
N GLN A 189 -7.25 -3.19 18.88
CA GLN A 189 -7.77 -4.11 17.87
C GLN A 189 -7.22 -5.50 18.19
N THR A 190 -7.80 -6.19 19.17
CA THR A 190 -7.80 -7.65 19.18
C THR A 190 -8.76 -8.07 18.06
N GLY A 191 -8.32 -7.83 16.83
CA GLY A 191 -9.12 -7.85 15.62
C GLY A 191 -9.79 -9.19 15.42
N LYS A 192 -11.09 -9.17 15.14
CA LYS A 192 -11.74 -10.29 14.47
C LYS A 192 -11.03 -10.45 13.14
N LYS A 193 -10.13 -11.44 13.04
CA LYS A 193 -9.39 -11.73 11.81
C LYS A 193 -10.38 -12.19 10.75
N THR A 194 -10.77 -11.27 9.88
CA THR A 194 -11.82 -11.53 8.91
C THR A 194 -11.31 -12.44 7.80
N TRP A 195 -10.06 -12.23 7.38
CA TRP A 195 -9.43 -13.00 6.31
C TRP A 195 -9.19 -14.48 6.64
N ALA A 196 -8.89 -14.82 7.90
CA ALA A 196 -8.51 -16.20 8.27
C ALA A 196 -9.66 -17.20 8.12
N LYS A 197 -10.91 -16.71 8.03
CA LYS A 197 -12.11 -17.52 7.83
C LYS A 197 -12.36 -17.87 6.37
N ASP A 198 -11.75 -17.12 5.45
CA ASP A 198 -12.03 -17.20 4.02
C ASP A 198 -11.00 -18.11 3.34
N GLY A 199 -11.28 -19.41 3.29
CA GLY A 199 -10.47 -20.31 2.49
C GLY A 199 -11.27 -21.39 1.81
N GLN A 200 -10.65 -21.99 0.81
CA GLN A 200 -11.27 -22.97 -0.07
C GLN A 200 -10.35 -24.16 -0.30
N LYS A 201 -10.94 -25.29 -0.70
CA LYS A 201 -10.18 -26.46 -1.13
C LYS A 201 -9.68 -26.19 -2.54
N ALA A 202 -8.35 -26.13 -2.72
CA ALA A 202 -7.79 -26.03 -4.06
C ALA A 202 -8.00 -27.34 -4.82
N LYS A 203 -8.25 -27.22 -6.12
CA LYS A 203 -8.28 -28.36 -7.05
C LYS A 203 -6.91 -28.45 -7.72
N VAL A 204 -6.44 -29.66 -8.00
CA VAL A 204 -5.24 -29.84 -8.80
C VAL A 204 -5.69 -30.35 -10.16
N ASP A 205 -5.61 -29.51 -11.19
CA ASP A 205 -5.95 -29.86 -12.56
C ASP A 205 -4.69 -29.82 -13.41
N LYS A 206 -4.35 -30.93 -14.08
CA LYS A 206 -3.13 -31.10 -14.90
C LYS A 206 -1.83 -30.67 -14.16
N GLY A 207 -1.75 -30.95 -12.86
CA GLY A 207 -0.61 -30.58 -12.02
C GLY A 207 -0.54 -29.10 -11.60
N ARG A 208 -1.51 -28.27 -12.01
CA ARG A 208 -1.64 -26.88 -11.58
C ARG A 208 -2.69 -26.76 -10.49
N THR A 209 -2.37 -25.99 -9.46
CA THR A 209 -3.31 -25.65 -8.39
C THR A 209 -4.31 -24.63 -8.93
N THR A 210 -5.60 -24.94 -8.88
CA THR A 210 -6.67 -24.07 -9.32
C THR A 210 -7.65 -23.77 -8.20
N ILE A 211 -8.18 -22.55 -8.20
CA ILE A 211 -9.17 -22.07 -7.23
C ILE A 211 -10.35 -21.45 -7.95
N THR A 212 -11.53 -21.48 -7.33
CA THR A 212 -12.66 -20.70 -7.83
C THR A 212 -12.53 -19.26 -7.36
N ILE A 213 -12.77 -18.30 -8.25
CA ILE A 213 -12.81 -16.88 -7.91
C ILE A 213 -14.19 -16.30 -8.26
N THR A 214 -14.59 -15.30 -7.50
CA THR A 214 -15.83 -14.56 -7.72
C THR A 214 -15.60 -13.36 -8.66
N PRO A 215 -16.65 -12.86 -9.33
CA PRO A 215 -16.59 -11.59 -10.07
C PRO A 215 -16.01 -10.44 -9.24
N ALA A 216 -16.45 -10.29 -7.99
CA ALA A 216 -15.99 -9.22 -7.09
C ALA A 216 -14.50 -9.33 -6.73
N GLU A 217 -13.97 -10.56 -6.54
CA GLU A 217 -12.53 -10.78 -6.34
C GLU A 217 -11.74 -10.39 -7.58
N LEU A 218 -12.23 -10.71 -8.78
CA LEU A 218 -11.57 -10.38 -10.03
C LEU A 218 -11.59 -8.86 -10.29
N THR A 219 -12.72 -8.18 -10.02
CA THR A 219 -12.82 -6.71 -10.10
C THR A 219 -11.87 -6.03 -9.11
N ALA A 220 -11.79 -6.53 -7.88
CA ALA A 220 -10.85 -6.00 -6.90
C ALA A 220 -9.38 -6.18 -7.35
N LEU A 221 -9.00 -7.33 -7.91
CA LEU A 221 -7.67 -7.53 -8.48
C LEU A 221 -7.39 -6.60 -9.66
N ALA A 222 -8.36 -6.43 -10.56
CA ALA A 222 -8.25 -5.51 -11.69
C ALA A 222 -7.97 -4.08 -11.22
N ILE A 223 -8.70 -3.60 -10.21
CA ILE A 223 -8.49 -2.28 -9.59
C ILE A 223 -7.10 -2.20 -8.93
N ILE A 224 -6.72 -3.21 -8.13
CA ILE A 224 -5.43 -3.22 -7.41
C ILE A 224 -4.27 -3.15 -8.41
N PHE A 225 -4.33 -3.93 -9.49
CA PHE A 225 -3.29 -3.95 -10.52
C PHE A 225 -3.39 -2.79 -11.51
N GLY A 226 -4.52 -2.09 -11.58
CA GLY A 226 -4.85 -1.21 -12.70
C GLY A 226 -4.74 -1.97 -14.03
N SER A 227 -5.34 -3.14 -14.13
CA SER A 227 -5.33 -3.97 -15.34
C SER A 227 -6.76 -4.17 -15.80
N GLU A 228 -7.05 -3.80 -17.06
CA GLU A 228 -8.34 -4.07 -17.69
C GLU A 228 -8.30 -5.41 -18.41
N PRO A 229 -8.92 -6.48 -17.87
CA PRO A 229 -9.06 -7.71 -18.62
C PRO A 229 -10.03 -7.49 -19.78
N LYS A 230 -9.52 -7.60 -21.00
CA LYS A 230 -10.33 -7.48 -22.21
C LYS A 230 -11.16 -8.76 -22.39
N ARG A 231 -12.48 -8.61 -22.51
CA ARG A 231 -13.45 -9.73 -22.68
C ARG A 231 -13.25 -10.49 -23.99
N ASN A 232 -12.78 -9.80 -25.03
CA ASN A 232 -12.51 -10.35 -26.35
C ASN A 232 -11.01 -10.28 -26.65
N VAL A 233 -10.25 -11.27 -26.15
CA VAL A 233 -8.95 -11.57 -26.75
C VAL A 233 -9.25 -12.45 -27.95
N ASP A 234 -9.56 -11.83 -29.09
CA ASP A 234 -9.39 -12.54 -30.36
C ASP A 234 -7.96 -13.05 -30.37
N LYS A 235 -7.79 -14.36 -30.63
CA LYS A 235 -6.53 -15.10 -30.47
C LYS A 235 -5.34 -14.50 -31.24
N THR A 236 -5.58 -13.49 -32.07
CA THR A 236 -4.65 -12.89 -33.02
C THR A 236 -3.90 -11.65 -32.49
N VAL A 237 -4.36 -10.98 -31.42
CA VAL A 237 -3.65 -9.80 -30.85
C VAL A 237 -3.60 -9.84 -29.33
N LEU A 238 -2.55 -10.47 -28.78
CA LEU A 238 -2.27 -10.61 -27.34
C LEU A 238 -1.64 -9.36 -26.70
N VAL A 239 -1.95 -8.15 -27.18
CA VAL A 239 -1.47 -6.94 -26.51
C VAL A 239 -2.46 -6.59 -25.40
N SER A 240 -2.40 -7.35 -24.31
CA SER A 240 -3.06 -6.97 -23.06
C SER A 240 -2.39 -5.71 -22.53
N GLU A 241 -3.17 -4.69 -22.23
CA GLU A 241 -2.65 -3.47 -21.62
C GLU A 241 -1.99 -3.78 -20.30
N MET A 242 -0.76 -3.30 -20.16
CA MET A 242 0.10 -3.62 -19.04
C MET A 242 -0.37 -2.87 -17.79
N GLY A 243 -0.70 -3.61 -16.73
CA GLY A 243 -1.06 -3.02 -15.45
C GLY A 243 0.09 -2.30 -14.75
N ALA A 244 -0.22 -1.63 -13.64
CA ALA A 244 0.69 -0.81 -12.83
C ALA A 244 1.94 -1.55 -12.32
N TYR A 245 1.88 -2.87 -12.18
CA TYR A 245 3.00 -3.70 -11.69
C TYR A 245 3.61 -4.59 -12.78
N ASN A 246 3.31 -4.30 -14.06
CA ASN A 246 3.62 -5.15 -15.20
C ASN A 246 2.97 -6.54 -15.10
N ILE A 247 1.82 -6.61 -14.44
CA ILE A 247 0.98 -7.80 -14.30
C ILE A 247 -0.33 -7.50 -15.01
N SER A 248 -0.71 -8.37 -15.94
CA SER A 248 -2.02 -8.35 -16.58
C SER A 248 -2.86 -9.54 -16.15
N ILE A 249 -4.17 -9.32 -16.13
CA ILE A 249 -5.16 -10.37 -15.91
C ILE A 249 -5.60 -10.89 -17.27
N VAL A 250 -5.29 -12.15 -17.58
CA VAL A 250 -5.61 -12.77 -18.87
C VAL A 250 -6.73 -13.80 -18.69
N PRO A 251 -7.96 -13.48 -19.12
CA PRO A 251 -9.05 -14.44 -19.17
C PRO A 251 -8.97 -15.32 -20.42
N VAL A 252 -9.09 -16.63 -20.23
CA VAL A 252 -9.15 -17.64 -21.30
C VAL A 252 -10.45 -18.42 -21.17
N GLN A 253 -11.30 -18.40 -22.20
CA GLN A 253 -12.54 -19.17 -22.18
C GLN A 253 -12.23 -20.67 -22.41
N THR A 254 -12.68 -21.53 -21.49
CA THR A 254 -12.36 -22.99 -21.48
C THR A 254 -13.52 -23.87 -21.97
N GLY A 255 -14.45 -23.29 -22.73
CA GLY A 255 -15.66 -23.94 -23.23
C GLY A 255 -16.90 -23.66 -22.36
N GLY A 256 -18.03 -23.38 -23.01
CA GLY A 256 -19.25 -22.89 -22.34
C GLY A 256 -19.05 -21.49 -21.74
N SER A 257 -19.73 -21.19 -20.62
CA SER A 257 -19.60 -19.92 -19.88
C SER A 257 -18.42 -19.88 -18.89
N LYS A 258 -17.55 -20.90 -18.88
CA LYS A 258 -16.43 -21.02 -17.92
C LYS A 258 -15.19 -20.25 -18.35
N TYR A 259 -14.68 -19.42 -17.45
CA TYR A 259 -13.46 -18.64 -17.66
C TYR A 259 -12.31 -19.15 -16.79
N HIS A 260 -11.13 -19.23 -17.41
CA HIS A 260 -9.88 -19.53 -16.75
C HIS A 260 -9.01 -18.27 -16.70
N ILE A 261 -8.71 -17.79 -15.50
CA ILE A 261 -7.93 -16.58 -15.28
C ILE A 261 -6.49 -16.96 -14.98
N THR A 262 -5.57 -16.34 -15.70
CA THR A 262 -4.14 -16.41 -15.41
C THR A 262 -3.61 -15.01 -15.18
N LEU A 263 -2.66 -14.85 -14.26
CA LEU A 263 -1.90 -13.61 -14.15
C LEU A 263 -0.66 -13.75 -15.03
N GLN A 264 -0.42 -12.76 -15.89
CA GLN A 264 0.76 -12.75 -16.75
C GLN A 264 1.67 -11.61 -16.33
N GLN A 265 2.91 -11.94 -16.02
CA GLN A 265 3.97 -10.98 -15.78
C GLN A 265 4.67 -10.65 -17.09
N THR A 266 4.89 -9.36 -17.30
CA THR A 266 5.63 -8.83 -18.44
C THR A 266 6.95 -8.25 -17.99
N ARG A 267 7.93 -8.27 -18.89
CA ARG A 267 9.28 -7.81 -18.60
C ARG A 267 9.29 -6.34 -18.21
N ARG A 268 9.79 -6.04 -17.02
CA ARG A 268 9.90 -4.67 -16.55
C ARG A 268 11.08 -3.95 -17.21
N ASN A 269 10.81 -2.81 -17.83
CA ASN A 269 11.87 -1.85 -18.17
C ASN A 269 12.51 -1.31 -16.90
N LYS A 270 13.76 -0.84 -16.98
CA LYS A 270 14.50 -0.29 -15.81
C LYS A 270 13.76 0.86 -15.11
N SER A 271 12.98 1.67 -15.84
CA SER A 271 12.14 2.75 -15.30
C SER A 271 10.93 2.25 -14.50
N GLN A 272 10.47 1.03 -14.79
CA GLN A 272 9.28 0.39 -14.21
C GLN A 272 9.61 -0.44 -12.96
N TRP A 273 10.87 -0.39 -12.49
CA TRP A 273 11.23 -1.00 -11.22
C TRP A 273 10.76 -0.10 -10.07
N HIS A 274 9.99 -0.70 -9.18
CA HIS A 274 9.54 -0.07 -7.95
C HIS A 274 10.71 0.09 -6.98
N ALA A 275 10.57 1.05 -6.06
CA ALA A 275 11.49 1.16 -4.94
C ALA A 275 11.34 -0.07 -4.02
N GLN A 276 12.41 -0.38 -3.30
CA GLN A 276 12.43 -1.52 -2.38
C GLN A 276 11.35 -1.36 -1.29
N ASP A 277 10.64 -2.45 -1.00
CA ASP A 277 9.57 -2.53 0.03
C ASP A 277 8.39 -1.56 -0.15
N SER A 278 8.31 -0.89 -1.29
CA SER A 278 7.22 0.01 -1.63
C SER A 278 6.03 -0.76 -2.20
N GLY A 279 4.83 -0.44 -1.74
CA GLY A 279 3.60 -1.07 -2.19
C GLY A 279 2.38 -0.22 -1.86
N VAL A 280 1.37 -0.29 -2.70
CA VAL A 280 0.09 0.40 -2.54
C VAL A 280 -0.80 -0.42 -1.62
N SER A 281 -1.56 0.27 -0.77
CA SER A 281 -2.61 -0.32 0.06
C SER A 281 -3.82 -0.69 -0.80
N PRO A 282 -4.24 -1.97 -0.87
CA PRO A 282 -5.45 -2.37 -1.60
C PRO A 282 -6.73 -1.68 -1.11
N LEU A 283 -6.81 -1.35 0.19
CA LEU A 283 -7.88 -0.52 0.74
C LEU A 283 -7.99 0.82 0.00
N PHE A 284 -6.92 1.62 -0.02
CA PHE A 284 -6.88 2.88 -0.75
C PHE A 284 -7.11 2.68 -2.25
N ALA A 285 -6.57 1.63 -2.87
CA ALA A 285 -6.77 1.37 -4.30
C ALA A 285 -8.25 1.23 -4.66
N LYS A 286 -9.00 0.43 -3.89
CA LYS A 286 -10.45 0.26 -4.10
C LYS A 286 -11.21 1.55 -3.82
N HIS A 287 -10.92 2.21 -2.71
CA HIS A 287 -11.65 3.40 -2.29
C HIS A 287 -11.45 4.57 -3.27
N LEU A 288 -10.20 4.87 -3.65
CA LEU A 288 -9.89 5.98 -4.56
C LEU A 288 -10.41 5.70 -5.97
N ALA A 289 -10.32 4.46 -6.47
CA ALA A 289 -10.94 4.07 -7.74
C ALA A 289 -12.47 4.24 -7.73
N ALA A 290 -13.12 4.02 -6.58
CA ALA A 290 -14.54 4.31 -6.37
C ALA A 290 -14.85 5.79 -6.04
N GLY A 291 -13.87 6.69 -6.14
CA GLY A 291 -14.05 8.11 -5.85
C GLY A 291 -14.26 8.47 -4.38
N SER A 292 -13.79 7.61 -3.48
CA SER A 292 -13.87 7.84 -2.04
C SER A 292 -12.51 7.88 -1.37
N ILE A 293 -12.31 8.75 -0.39
CA ILE A 293 -11.09 8.82 0.41
C ILE A 293 -11.37 8.24 1.80
N PRO A 294 -10.73 7.12 2.18
CA PRO A 294 -10.86 6.59 3.52
C PRO A 294 -10.08 7.46 4.53
N PHE A 295 -10.67 7.77 5.69
CA PHE A 295 -10.07 8.69 6.67
C PHE A 295 -9.99 8.14 8.10
N ALA A 296 -10.84 7.18 8.46
CA ALA A 296 -10.84 6.56 9.79
C ALA A 296 -11.31 5.11 9.72
N GLN A 297 -10.90 4.30 10.69
CA GLN A 297 -11.32 2.91 10.82
C GLN A 297 -11.67 2.59 12.26
N ASP A 298 -12.89 2.11 12.48
CA ASP A 298 -13.34 1.62 13.77
C ASP A 298 -13.37 0.07 13.80
N ALA A 299 -13.91 -0.53 14.86
CA ALA A 299 -13.97 -1.98 14.99
C ALA A 299 -14.95 -2.68 14.03
N GLN A 300 -15.83 -1.91 13.38
CA GLN A 300 -16.93 -2.41 12.57
C GLN A 300 -16.87 -1.92 11.11
N ASN A 301 -16.37 -0.73 10.86
CA ASN A 301 -16.49 -0.03 9.58
C ASN A 301 -15.21 0.73 9.20
N THR A 302 -15.07 0.93 7.89
CA THR A 302 -14.11 1.86 7.30
C THR A 302 -14.82 3.14 6.89
N HIS A 303 -14.54 4.27 7.54
CA HIS A 303 -15.16 5.56 7.24
C HIS A 303 -14.49 6.23 6.05
N SER A 304 -15.28 6.60 5.05
CA SER A 304 -14.80 7.17 3.79
C SER A 304 -15.64 8.35 3.30
N ILE A 305 -14.99 9.37 2.76
CA ILE A 305 -15.66 10.53 2.13
C ILE A 305 -15.78 10.26 0.64
N LEU A 306 -17.00 10.20 0.11
CA LEU A 306 -17.28 10.16 -1.33
C LEU A 306 -17.14 11.57 -1.91
N ILE A 307 -16.35 11.70 -2.97
CA ILE A 307 -16.15 12.96 -3.69
C ILE A 307 -16.95 12.93 -4.98
N THR A 308 -17.97 13.77 -5.05
CA THR A 308 -18.84 13.96 -6.23
C THR A 308 -18.47 15.23 -6.98
N PRO A 309 -18.92 15.42 -8.24
CA PRO A 309 -18.77 16.70 -8.95
C PRO A 309 -19.33 17.90 -8.15
N SER A 310 -20.48 17.72 -7.49
CA SER A 310 -21.04 18.74 -6.60
C SER A 310 -20.17 19.05 -5.38
N THR A 311 -19.44 18.05 -4.87
CA THR A 311 -18.46 18.26 -3.79
C THR A 311 -17.28 19.09 -4.29
N LEU A 312 -16.78 18.78 -5.49
CA LEU A 312 -15.70 19.53 -6.13
C LEU A 312 -16.08 21.01 -6.34
N GLU A 313 -17.25 21.28 -6.92
CA GLU A 313 -17.75 22.64 -7.14
C GLU A 313 -17.82 23.42 -5.83
N ALA A 314 -18.36 22.82 -4.77
CA ALA A 314 -18.47 23.47 -3.47
C ALA A 314 -17.09 23.75 -2.82
N ILE A 315 -16.13 22.85 -3.00
CA ILE A 315 -14.73 23.03 -2.55
C ILE A 315 -14.05 24.15 -3.33
N GLN A 316 -14.22 24.21 -4.64
CA GLN A 316 -13.66 25.25 -5.50
C GLN A 316 -14.25 26.63 -5.18
N ALA A 317 -15.54 26.68 -4.86
CA ALA A 317 -16.21 27.89 -4.39
C ALA A 317 -15.77 28.33 -3.00
N GLY A 318 -14.96 27.55 -2.29
CA GLY A 318 -14.56 27.82 -0.90
C GLY A 318 -15.74 27.78 0.07
N SER A 319 -16.82 27.07 -0.28
CA SER A 319 -18.00 26.97 0.58
C SER A 319 -17.66 26.23 1.88
N PRO A 320 -18.27 26.59 3.02
CA PRO A 320 -18.13 25.81 4.24
C PRO A 320 -18.82 24.45 4.05
N LEU A 321 -18.19 23.37 4.49
CA LEU A 321 -18.65 22.00 4.22
C LEU A 321 -18.77 21.19 5.50
N THR A 322 -19.88 20.48 5.66
CA THR A 322 -20.08 19.50 6.74
C THR A 322 -20.21 18.09 6.18
N SER A 323 -19.68 17.12 6.92
CA SER A 323 -19.76 15.71 6.57
C SER A 323 -21.09 15.11 7.02
N HIS A 324 -21.81 14.48 6.10
CA HIS A 324 -23.07 13.77 6.38
C HIS A 324 -22.95 12.33 5.94
N ALA A 325 -23.48 11.40 6.75
CA ALA A 325 -23.52 9.99 6.36
C ALA A 325 -24.48 9.82 5.18
N ILE A 326 -24.06 9.04 4.17
CA ILE A 326 -24.86 8.78 2.99
C ILE A 326 -25.80 7.61 3.28
N THR A 327 -27.10 7.79 3.03
CA THR A 327 -28.10 6.72 3.08
C THR A 327 -28.40 6.14 1.69
N ASN A 328 -28.23 6.94 0.64
CA ASN A 328 -28.58 6.57 -0.73
C ASN A 328 -27.39 5.88 -1.41
N SER A 329 -27.62 4.70 -1.99
CA SER A 329 -26.56 4.01 -2.72
C SER A 329 -26.36 4.63 -4.10
N THR A 330 -25.12 4.96 -4.42
CA THR A 330 -24.64 5.33 -5.77
C THR A 330 -24.02 4.11 -6.45
N LYS A 331 -23.70 4.19 -7.74
CA LYS A 331 -22.98 3.11 -8.45
C LYS A 331 -21.62 2.84 -7.78
N GLN A 332 -20.91 3.91 -7.42
CA GLN A 332 -19.61 3.84 -6.77
C GLN A 332 -19.67 3.17 -5.39
N THR A 333 -20.63 3.57 -4.54
CA THR A 333 -20.79 2.99 -3.20
C THR A 333 -21.28 1.55 -3.28
N THR A 334 -22.14 1.22 -4.25
CA THR A 334 -22.62 -0.16 -4.49
C THR A 334 -21.46 -1.05 -4.93
N LEU A 335 -20.65 -0.59 -5.89
CA LEU A 335 -19.46 -1.29 -6.34
C LEU A 335 -18.53 -1.55 -5.15
N LEU A 336 -18.12 -0.51 -4.42
CA LEU A 336 -17.16 -0.66 -3.33
C LEU A 336 -17.67 -1.58 -2.21
N SER A 337 -18.97 -1.54 -1.91
CA SER A 337 -19.60 -2.43 -0.94
C SER A 337 -19.66 -3.89 -1.41
N SER A 338 -19.65 -4.14 -2.72
CA SER A 338 -19.64 -5.49 -3.30
C SER A 338 -18.25 -6.13 -3.32
N LEU A 339 -17.18 -5.33 -3.27
CA LEU A 339 -15.80 -5.81 -3.31
C LEU A 339 -15.41 -6.49 -1.99
N PRO A 340 -14.51 -7.50 -2.02
CA PRO A 340 -13.97 -8.09 -0.81
C PRO A 340 -13.33 -7.03 0.09
N SER A 341 -13.82 -6.88 1.31
CA SER A 341 -13.35 -5.90 2.29
C SER A 341 -13.19 -6.53 3.67
N SER A 342 -12.16 -6.11 4.41
CA SER A 342 -11.95 -6.57 5.79
C SER A 342 -13.04 -6.02 6.72
N LEU A 343 -13.38 -4.75 6.55
CA LEU A 343 -14.49 -4.08 7.20
C LEU A 343 -15.39 -3.42 6.14
N PRO A 344 -16.71 -3.45 6.33
CA PRO A 344 -17.65 -2.76 5.45
C PRO A 344 -17.37 -1.24 5.41
N PRO A 345 -17.45 -0.61 4.23
CA PRO A 345 -17.29 0.84 4.12
C PRO A 345 -18.54 1.58 4.63
N ARG A 346 -18.32 2.66 5.37
CA ARG A 346 -19.34 3.64 5.75
C ARG A 346 -19.04 4.97 5.05
N PHE A 347 -20.00 5.43 4.26
CA PHE A 347 -19.79 6.57 3.36
C PHE A 347 -20.32 7.88 3.93
N TYR A 348 -19.57 8.94 3.66
CA TYR A 348 -19.91 10.32 3.99
C TYR A 348 -19.82 11.19 2.74
N THR A 349 -20.74 12.13 2.56
CA THR A 349 -20.64 13.21 1.57
C THR A 349 -20.37 14.53 2.29
N LEU A 350 -19.82 15.49 1.55
CA LEU A 350 -19.66 16.86 2.01
C LEU A 350 -20.75 17.71 1.36
N THR A 351 -21.55 18.40 2.17
CA THR A 351 -22.57 19.32 1.67
C THR A 351 -22.29 20.73 2.18
N PRO A 352 -22.66 21.77 1.41
CA PRO A 352 -22.58 23.16 1.87
C PRO A 352 -23.28 23.34 3.20
N SER A 353 -22.63 24.08 4.10
CA SER A 353 -23.07 24.35 5.45
C SER A 353 -22.93 25.84 5.74
N THR A 354 -23.72 26.33 6.69
CA THR A 354 -23.56 27.70 7.24
C THR A 354 -22.44 27.77 8.28
N SER A 355 -21.90 26.63 8.73
CA SER A 355 -20.79 26.58 9.69
C SER A 355 -19.48 26.97 9.03
N LEU A 356 -18.83 28.05 9.49
CA LEU A 356 -17.58 28.59 8.94
C LEU A 356 -16.33 27.70 9.09
N GLN A 357 -16.48 26.42 9.48
CA GLN A 357 -15.34 25.53 9.68
C GLN A 357 -14.84 24.98 8.33
N PRO A 358 -13.52 24.98 8.09
CA PRO A 358 -12.96 24.35 6.90
C PRO A 358 -13.23 22.83 6.93
N PRO A 359 -13.21 22.15 5.77
CA PRO A 359 -13.43 20.70 5.68
C PRO A 359 -12.22 19.91 6.22
N THR A 360 -11.96 20.02 7.53
CA THR A 360 -10.77 19.50 8.19
C THR A 360 -10.59 18.00 7.99
N THR A 361 -11.69 17.22 7.99
CA THR A 361 -11.65 15.77 7.76
C THR A 361 -11.11 15.45 6.36
N LEU A 362 -11.58 16.15 5.32
CA LEU A 362 -11.10 15.96 3.96
C LEU A 362 -9.62 16.36 3.82
N LEU A 363 -9.26 17.56 4.32
CA LEU A 363 -7.89 18.06 4.26
C LEU A 363 -6.92 17.12 4.98
N ASN A 364 -7.32 16.59 6.14
CA ASN A 364 -6.55 15.61 6.90
C ASN A 364 -6.43 14.27 6.16
N ALA A 365 -7.49 13.82 5.48
CA ALA A 365 -7.47 12.58 4.70
C ALA A 365 -6.52 12.71 3.49
N ILE A 366 -6.55 13.84 2.79
CA ILE A 366 -5.61 14.15 1.69
C ILE A 366 -4.17 14.21 2.20
N ALA A 367 -3.94 14.89 3.33
CA ALA A 367 -2.62 14.95 3.97
C ALA A 367 -2.07 13.58 4.39
N ALA A 368 -2.93 12.58 4.61
CA ALA A 368 -2.54 11.23 5.00
C ALA A 368 -2.15 10.33 3.80
N LEU A 369 -2.56 10.65 2.57
CA LEU A 369 -2.30 9.86 1.37
C LEU A 369 -0.83 9.44 1.16
N PRO A 370 0.18 10.32 1.29
CA PRO A 370 1.56 9.91 1.06
C PRO A 370 2.08 8.94 2.14
N PHE A 371 1.36 8.76 3.25
CA PHE A 371 1.72 7.90 4.39
C PHE A 371 0.96 6.57 4.43
N SER A 372 0.09 6.30 3.45
CA SER A 372 -0.67 5.03 3.34
C SER A 372 0.11 3.94 2.57
N ARG A 373 1.44 3.88 2.78
CA ARG A 373 2.42 2.97 2.15
C ARG A 373 2.64 3.10 0.64
N GLY A 374 1.71 3.71 -0.08
CA GLY A 374 1.82 3.92 -1.52
C GLY A 374 0.61 4.66 -2.07
N LEU A 375 0.84 5.38 -3.17
CA LEU A 375 -0.20 6.09 -3.90
C LEU A 375 -0.75 5.21 -5.03
N THR A 376 -2.07 5.21 -5.21
CA THR A 376 -2.77 4.27 -6.08
C THR A 376 -2.61 4.66 -7.55
N PRO A 377 -2.59 3.69 -8.49
CA PRO A 377 -2.50 3.99 -9.91
C PRO A 377 -3.82 4.48 -10.51
N LEU A 378 -4.95 4.22 -9.84
CA LEU A 378 -6.30 4.57 -10.28
C LEU A 378 -7.01 5.45 -9.24
N ALA A 379 -7.78 6.43 -9.71
CA ALA A 379 -8.72 7.21 -8.90
C ALA A 379 -9.85 7.79 -9.78
N SER A 380 -11.01 8.14 -9.21
CA SER A 380 -12.06 8.81 -10.00
C SER A 380 -11.67 10.25 -10.36
N THR A 381 -12.19 10.76 -11.49
CA THR A 381 -11.89 12.12 -11.97
C THR A 381 -12.22 13.22 -10.96
N PRO A 382 -13.43 13.28 -10.34
CA PRO A 382 -13.75 14.34 -9.38
C PRO A 382 -12.82 14.34 -8.16
N LEU A 383 -12.36 13.15 -7.77
CA LEU A 383 -11.40 12.98 -6.67
C LEU A 383 -10.01 13.51 -7.06
N ILE A 384 -9.52 13.18 -8.24
CA ILE A 384 -8.22 13.65 -8.74
C ILE A 384 -8.21 15.18 -8.80
N GLU A 385 -9.26 15.78 -9.37
CA GLU A 385 -9.41 17.23 -9.51
C GLU A 385 -9.50 17.92 -8.14
N THR A 386 -10.28 17.35 -7.21
CA THR A 386 -10.40 17.87 -5.84
C THR A 386 -9.05 17.89 -5.13
N VAL A 387 -8.32 16.77 -5.18
CA VAL A 387 -6.99 16.68 -4.54
C VAL A 387 -6.01 17.61 -5.24
N SER A 388 -6.07 17.73 -6.57
CA SER A 388 -5.21 18.61 -7.36
C SER A 388 -5.42 20.07 -6.98
N PHE A 389 -6.68 20.53 -6.95
CA PHE A 389 -7.05 21.89 -6.56
C PHE A 389 -6.53 22.22 -5.15
N ILE A 390 -6.79 21.34 -4.18
CA ILE A 390 -6.38 21.52 -2.78
C ILE A 390 -4.85 21.52 -2.65
N ALA A 391 -4.16 20.52 -3.20
CA ALA A 391 -2.73 20.32 -2.98
C ALA A 391 -1.86 21.31 -3.75
N THR A 392 -2.29 21.75 -4.94
CA THR A 392 -1.58 22.77 -5.74
C THR A 392 -1.71 24.16 -5.11
N GLY A 393 -2.85 24.44 -4.48
CA GLY A 393 -3.13 25.74 -3.89
C GLY A 393 -3.30 26.84 -4.95
N GLY A 394 -3.78 26.49 -6.16
CA GLY A 394 -3.89 27.39 -7.30
C GLY A 394 -2.56 27.69 -8.03
N ILE A 395 -1.46 27.03 -7.64
CA ILE A 395 -0.14 27.23 -8.25
C ILE A 395 0.10 26.16 -9.32
N ALA A 396 0.48 26.58 -10.52
CA ALA A 396 0.79 25.65 -11.60
C ALA A 396 1.94 24.68 -11.22
N PRO A 397 1.84 23.38 -11.56
CA PRO A 397 2.86 22.40 -11.22
C PRO A 397 4.19 22.63 -11.94
N GLY A 398 4.16 23.13 -13.17
CA GLY A 398 5.36 23.41 -13.98
C GLY A 398 6.25 22.16 -14.13
N LYS A 399 7.56 22.30 -13.89
CA LYS A 399 8.53 21.20 -14.02
C LYS A 399 8.61 20.29 -12.78
N LEU A 400 7.50 20.08 -12.06
CA LEU A 400 7.49 19.36 -10.79
C LEU A 400 8.07 17.93 -10.89
N LEU A 401 7.56 17.10 -11.80
CA LEU A 401 7.98 15.70 -11.95
C LEU A 401 9.49 15.53 -12.16
N PRO A 402 10.14 16.19 -13.15
CA PRO A 402 11.59 16.05 -13.32
C PRO A 402 12.41 16.62 -12.15
N ARG A 403 11.86 17.56 -11.36
CA ARG A 403 12.52 18.10 -10.16
C ARG A 403 12.45 17.13 -8.98
N LEU A 404 11.31 16.44 -8.79
CA LEU A 404 11.21 15.34 -7.82
C LEU A 404 12.14 14.18 -8.19
N GLU A 405 12.20 13.77 -9.46
CA GLU A 405 13.14 12.73 -9.92
C GLU A 405 14.62 13.16 -9.75
N ALA A 406 14.90 14.47 -9.80
CA ALA A 406 16.22 15.00 -9.46
C ALA A 406 16.53 14.89 -7.97
N LEU A 407 15.53 15.11 -7.10
CA LEU A 407 15.65 14.96 -5.66
C LEU A 407 15.86 13.49 -5.26
N VAL A 408 15.16 12.55 -5.89
CA VAL A 408 15.41 11.10 -5.74
C VAL A 408 16.88 10.78 -6.06
N ALA A 409 17.42 11.27 -7.18
CA ALA A 409 18.81 11.02 -7.53
C ALA A 409 19.81 11.63 -6.55
N LYS A 410 19.52 12.83 -6.04
CA LYS A 410 20.34 13.48 -5.01
C LYS A 410 20.42 12.61 -3.76
N LEU A 411 19.28 12.10 -3.31
CA LEU A 411 19.19 11.24 -2.14
C LEU A 411 19.84 9.87 -2.36
N HIS A 412 19.71 9.29 -3.57
CA HIS A 412 20.42 8.07 -3.93
C HIS A 412 21.95 8.25 -3.85
N ARG A 413 22.48 9.36 -4.37
CA ARG A 413 23.93 9.67 -4.30
C ARG A 413 24.43 9.88 -2.88
N HIS A 414 23.57 10.34 -1.97
CA HIS A 414 23.88 10.44 -0.55
C HIS A 414 24.05 9.07 0.13
N SER A 415 23.40 8.01 -0.38
CA SER A 415 23.49 6.67 0.21
C SER A 415 23.39 5.55 -0.85
N PRO A 416 24.36 5.44 -1.77
CA PRO A 416 24.27 4.56 -2.94
C PRO A 416 24.26 3.07 -2.57
N HIS A 417 24.91 2.71 -1.46
CA HIS A 417 25.01 1.34 -0.95
C HIS A 417 23.66 0.74 -0.51
N LEU A 418 22.62 1.55 -0.33
CA LEU A 418 21.29 1.07 0.08
C LEU A 418 20.41 0.65 -1.10
N SER A 419 20.72 1.07 -2.33
CA SER A 419 19.94 0.72 -3.55
C SER A 419 18.42 0.94 -3.48
N LEU A 420 17.94 1.84 -2.61
CA LEU A 420 16.51 1.99 -2.26
C LEU A 420 15.58 2.27 -3.45
N PHE A 421 16.08 3.03 -4.42
CA PHE A 421 15.29 3.55 -5.56
C PHE A 421 15.31 2.65 -6.81
N GLY A 422 15.83 1.43 -6.66
CA GLY A 422 15.93 0.46 -7.74
C GLY A 422 17.08 0.70 -8.72
N ALA A 423 17.18 -0.20 -9.70
CA ALA A 423 18.32 -0.27 -10.61
C ALA A 423 18.49 0.97 -11.51
N LEU A 424 17.43 1.74 -11.76
CA LEU A 424 17.48 2.94 -12.62
C LEU A 424 18.56 3.94 -12.19
N TYR A 425 18.85 4.02 -10.88
CA TYR A 425 19.75 5.00 -10.28
C TYR A 425 21.20 4.54 -10.17
N GLU A 426 21.49 3.28 -10.51
CA GLU A 426 22.86 2.78 -10.58
C GLU A 426 23.67 3.55 -11.63
N GLN A 427 24.96 3.78 -11.37
CA GLN A 427 25.83 4.57 -12.25
C GLN A 427 25.88 4.03 -13.69
N ARG A 428 25.85 2.70 -13.87
CA ARG A 428 25.81 2.04 -15.18
C ARG A 428 24.55 2.38 -16.01
N ASN A 429 23.50 2.88 -15.37
CA ASN A 429 22.21 3.20 -15.99
C ASN A 429 22.00 4.71 -16.18
N ALA A 430 23.05 5.54 -16.08
CA ALA A 430 22.95 7.00 -16.21
C ALA A 430 22.25 7.47 -17.51
N LYS A 431 22.46 6.76 -18.63
CA LYS A 431 21.79 7.05 -19.91
C LYS A 431 20.27 6.81 -19.85
N ALA A 432 19.85 5.75 -19.16
CA ALA A 432 18.43 5.45 -18.97
C ALA A 432 17.77 6.50 -18.06
N LEU A 433 18.43 6.87 -16.96
CA LEU A 433 17.96 7.94 -16.07
C LEU A 433 17.85 9.30 -16.78
N HIS A 434 18.79 9.62 -17.67
CA HIS A 434 18.74 10.85 -18.46
C HIS A 434 17.53 10.86 -19.40
N ARG A 435 17.29 9.77 -20.15
CA ARG A 435 16.11 9.59 -21.01
C ARG A 435 14.81 9.71 -20.23
N GLU A 436 14.74 9.12 -19.04
CA GLU A 436 13.56 9.22 -18.19
C GLU A 436 13.29 10.68 -17.81
N ARG A 437 14.31 11.45 -17.42
CA ARG A 437 14.14 12.88 -17.11
C ARG A 437 13.73 13.72 -18.31
N GLU A 438 14.24 13.42 -19.49
CA GLU A 438 13.80 14.09 -20.71
C GLU A 438 12.33 13.77 -21.02
N ARG A 439 11.93 12.51 -20.87
CA ARG A 439 10.54 12.08 -21.00
C ARG A 439 9.63 12.82 -20.02
N LEU A 440 10.01 12.91 -18.73
CA LEU A 440 9.26 13.66 -17.71
C LEU A 440 9.16 15.16 -18.02
N ARG A 441 10.15 15.74 -18.70
CA ARG A 441 10.08 17.15 -19.14
C ARG A 441 9.09 17.32 -20.29
N ARG A 442 9.01 16.34 -21.20
CA ARG A 442 8.07 16.35 -22.32
C ARG A 442 6.64 16.15 -21.85
N LEU A 443 6.40 15.29 -20.86
CA LEU A 443 5.05 15.09 -20.28
C LEU A 443 4.40 16.37 -19.75
N GLY A 444 5.19 17.34 -19.28
CA GLY A 444 4.65 18.64 -18.84
C GLY A 444 4.36 19.63 -19.96
N ILE A 445 4.72 19.32 -21.21
CA ILE A 445 4.59 20.21 -22.39
C ILE A 445 3.68 19.58 -23.44
N ASP A 446 3.77 18.26 -23.61
CA ASP A 446 3.13 17.48 -24.65
C ASP A 446 2.35 16.31 -24.01
N PRO A 447 1.01 16.36 -23.99
CA PRO A 447 0.18 15.31 -23.43
C PRO A 447 0.21 14.02 -24.27
N THR A 448 0.70 14.07 -25.52
CA THR A 448 0.79 12.89 -26.39
C THR A 448 2.01 12.01 -26.08
N THR A 449 2.93 12.50 -25.25
CA THR A 449 4.10 11.73 -24.83
C THR A 449 3.63 10.49 -24.05
N PRO A 450 3.99 9.26 -24.48
CA PRO A 450 3.51 8.05 -23.85
C PRO A 450 4.02 7.93 -22.40
N ASP A 451 3.09 7.72 -21.46
CA ASP A 451 3.38 7.38 -20.07
C ASP A 451 2.59 6.16 -19.65
N SER A 452 3.26 5.00 -19.62
CA SER A 452 2.59 3.75 -19.24
C SER A 452 2.19 3.79 -17.76
N ARG A 453 1.09 3.10 -17.41
CA ARG A 453 0.64 2.93 -16.02
C ARG A 453 1.73 2.35 -15.12
N ALA A 454 2.56 1.45 -15.65
CA ALA A 454 3.70 0.88 -14.94
C ALA A 454 4.80 1.91 -14.64
N ASP A 455 5.10 2.81 -15.59
CA ASP A 455 6.07 3.88 -15.37
C ASP A 455 5.56 4.87 -14.30
N LYS A 456 4.28 5.24 -14.38
CA LYS A 456 3.58 6.08 -13.39
C LYS A 456 3.65 5.47 -11.99
N ALA A 457 3.27 4.20 -11.83
CA ALA A 457 3.27 3.51 -10.55
C ALA A 457 4.68 3.30 -9.97
N ALA A 458 5.67 2.95 -10.80
CA ALA A 458 7.06 2.85 -10.38
C ALA A 458 7.64 4.20 -9.95
N ARG A 459 7.28 5.30 -10.63
CA ARG A 459 7.65 6.67 -10.25
C ARG A 459 7.07 7.05 -8.90
N MET A 460 5.78 6.82 -8.67
CA MET A 460 5.14 7.10 -7.38
C MET A 460 5.76 6.28 -6.24
N SER A 461 6.07 5.01 -6.51
CA SER A 461 6.80 4.15 -5.56
C SER A 461 8.15 4.74 -5.14
N ARG A 462 8.92 5.31 -6.09
CA ARG A 462 10.18 6.01 -5.77
C ARG A 462 9.97 7.30 -4.99
N TYR A 463 8.89 8.04 -5.24
CA TYR A 463 8.57 9.25 -4.49
C TYR A 463 8.16 8.96 -3.05
N VAL A 464 7.46 7.85 -2.81
CA VAL A 464 7.15 7.39 -1.45
C VAL A 464 8.42 6.98 -0.71
N ALA A 465 9.29 6.19 -1.35
CA ALA A 465 10.59 5.83 -0.76
C ALA A 465 11.49 7.06 -0.51
N LEU A 466 11.35 8.12 -1.31
CA LEU A 466 12.03 9.39 -1.11
C LEU A 466 11.59 10.02 0.22
N LEU A 467 10.29 10.05 0.50
CA LEU A 467 9.75 10.57 1.76
C LEU A 467 10.22 9.74 2.96
N GLU A 468 10.12 8.41 2.88
CA GLU A 468 10.57 7.50 3.95
C GLU A 468 12.04 7.71 4.31
N ARG A 469 12.87 7.92 3.29
CA ARG A 469 14.30 8.14 3.48
C ARG A 469 14.62 9.56 3.95
N LEU A 470 13.91 10.59 3.47
CA LEU A 470 14.07 11.95 4.00
C LEU A 470 13.74 12.00 5.49
N MET A 471 12.67 11.34 5.92
CA MET A 471 12.33 11.20 7.35
C MET A 471 13.42 10.45 8.12
N ALA A 472 14.01 9.41 7.54
CA ALA A 472 15.07 8.63 8.19
C ALA A 472 16.39 9.41 8.35
N LEU A 473 16.58 10.50 7.61
CA LEU A 473 17.76 11.37 7.72
C LEU A 473 17.60 12.48 8.76
N VAL A 474 16.40 12.69 9.33
CA VAL A 474 16.19 13.72 10.36
C VAL A 474 16.99 13.35 11.62
N PRO A 475 17.93 14.20 12.06
CA PRO A 475 18.78 13.89 13.20
C PRO A 475 18.00 13.91 14.53
N ASP A 476 18.54 13.22 15.54
CA ASP A 476 18.12 13.31 16.94
C ASP A 476 16.65 13.01 17.25
N MET A 477 15.96 12.30 16.36
CA MET A 477 14.55 11.96 16.52
C MET A 477 14.28 10.48 16.25
N LYS A 478 13.34 9.89 17.00
CA LYS A 478 12.90 8.52 16.72
C LYS A 478 12.05 8.49 15.45
N PRO A 479 12.14 7.43 14.62
CA PRO A 479 11.34 7.30 13.40
C PRO A 479 9.84 7.57 13.57
N SER A 480 9.23 7.11 14.67
CA SER A 480 7.81 7.34 14.99
C SER A 480 7.49 8.79 15.31
N GLU A 481 8.40 9.50 15.98
CA GLU A 481 8.24 10.93 16.31
C GLU A 481 8.41 11.79 15.06
N VAL A 482 9.38 11.46 14.18
CA VAL A 482 9.54 12.13 12.88
C VAL A 482 8.28 11.96 12.05
N LEU A 483 7.79 10.72 11.89
CA LEU A 483 6.58 10.45 11.12
C LEU A 483 5.40 11.29 11.62
N LYS A 484 5.17 11.32 12.94
CA LYS A 484 4.07 12.11 13.53
C LYS A 484 4.22 13.61 13.25
N LYS A 485 5.41 14.19 13.46
CA LYS A 485 5.63 15.63 13.21
C LYS A 485 5.53 15.99 11.73
N VAL A 486 5.98 15.11 10.84
CA VAL A 486 5.84 15.30 9.40
C VAL A 486 4.37 15.20 8.99
N GLU A 487 3.61 14.21 9.49
CA GLU A 487 2.15 14.13 9.26
C GLU A 487 1.43 15.42 9.70
N GLU A 488 1.76 15.96 10.87
CA GLU A 488 1.23 17.25 11.36
C GLU A 488 1.63 18.41 10.44
N GLY A 489 2.90 18.47 10.01
CA GLY A 489 3.36 19.48 9.07
C GLY A 489 2.66 19.41 7.71
N VAL A 490 2.37 18.22 7.20
CA VAL A 490 1.64 18.05 5.92
C VAL A 490 0.20 18.52 6.05
N LYS A 491 -0.46 18.28 7.19
CA LYS A 491 -1.81 18.83 7.44
C LYS A 491 -1.82 20.35 7.37
N SER A 492 -0.82 21.01 7.97
CA SER A 492 -0.66 22.46 7.86
C SER A 492 -0.39 22.90 6.42
N GLU A 493 0.53 22.26 5.70
CA GLU A 493 0.83 22.58 4.30
C GLU A 493 -0.38 22.44 3.36
N ILE A 494 -1.21 21.42 3.57
CA ILE A 494 -2.45 21.19 2.80
C ILE A 494 -3.53 22.22 3.16
N ALA A 495 -3.70 22.54 4.45
CA ALA A 495 -4.63 23.58 4.88
C ALA A 495 -4.25 24.96 4.33
N ASP A 496 -2.96 25.31 4.36
CA ASP A 496 -2.43 26.55 3.79
C ASP A 496 -2.58 26.58 2.27
N ALA A 497 -2.37 25.46 1.58
CA ALA A 497 -2.60 25.36 0.14
C ALA A 497 -4.08 25.56 -0.21
N TYR A 498 -4.99 24.93 0.52
CA TYR A 498 -6.42 25.12 0.33
C TYR A 498 -6.84 26.59 0.56
N ALA A 499 -6.40 27.20 1.67
CA ALA A 499 -6.72 28.60 1.96
C ALA A 499 -6.22 29.58 0.88
N ARG A 500 -5.08 29.27 0.24
CA ARG A 500 -4.59 30.01 -0.93
C ARG A 500 -5.46 29.78 -2.17
N ALA A 501 -5.86 28.53 -2.43
CA ALA A 501 -6.70 28.20 -3.60
C ALA A 501 -8.07 28.89 -3.54
N THR A 502 -8.68 28.98 -2.35
CA THR A 502 -10.01 29.58 -2.17
C THR A 502 -9.98 31.09 -1.95
N GLY A 503 -8.80 31.71 -1.88
CA GLY A 503 -8.65 33.14 -1.60
C GLY A 503 -9.11 33.58 -0.19
N THR A 504 -9.37 32.63 0.71
CA THR A 504 -9.82 32.89 2.09
C THR A 504 -8.66 33.18 3.04
N GLY A 505 -7.44 32.83 2.64
CA GLY A 505 -6.25 33.33 3.29
C GLY A 505 -6.17 34.84 3.09
N THR A 506 -6.50 35.61 4.14
CA THR A 506 -6.22 37.04 4.17
C THR A 506 -4.78 37.23 3.75
N SER A 507 -4.57 37.85 2.60
CA SER A 507 -3.27 38.37 2.21
C SER A 507 -2.86 39.31 3.33
N ARG A 508 -2.07 38.78 4.28
CA ARG A 508 -1.27 39.55 5.22
C ARG A 508 -0.10 40.19 4.46
N ALA A 509 -0.37 40.65 3.24
CA ALA A 509 0.48 41.52 2.46
C ALA A 509 0.38 42.88 3.14
N GLY A 510 1.54 43.39 3.53
CA GLY A 510 1.67 44.54 4.42
C GLY A 510 0.73 45.68 4.08
N SER A 511 -0.02 46.11 5.08
CA SER A 511 -0.32 47.53 5.25
C SER A 511 1.02 48.25 5.41
N THR A 512 1.66 48.57 4.29
CA THR A 512 2.54 49.73 4.25
C THR A 512 1.63 50.93 4.37
N ALA A 513 1.43 51.37 5.62
CA ALA A 513 1.03 52.73 5.90
C ALA A 513 1.95 53.67 5.07
N PRO A 514 1.40 54.68 4.38
CA PRO A 514 2.21 55.68 3.72
C PRO A 514 2.85 56.57 4.80
N ASN A 515 3.99 56.14 5.32
CA ASN A 515 4.84 57.01 6.12
C ASN A 515 5.53 58.00 5.17
N ASN A 516 4.86 59.13 4.97
CA ASN A 516 5.49 60.40 4.63
C ASN A 516 6.53 60.72 5.72
N ALA A 517 7.77 60.31 5.51
CA ALA A 517 8.91 60.81 6.25
C ALA A 517 9.85 61.51 5.27
N ILE A 518 9.78 62.84 5.30
CA ILE A 518 10.72 63.77 4.69
C ILE A 518 12.11 63.44 5.27
N ALA A 519 12.99 62.89 4.44
CA ALA A 519 14.40 62.71 4.78
C ALA A 519 15.24 63.70 3.96
N THR A 520 15.67 64.74 4.66
CA THR A 520 16.57 65.79 4.23
C THR A 520 17.93 65.19 3.88
N ALA A 521 18.29 65.22 2.59
CA ALA A 521 19.63 64.88 2.13
C ALA A 521 20.64 65.94 2.60
N THR A 522 21.59 65.54 3.43
CA THR A 522 22.82 66.29 3.68
C THR A 522 23.99 65.53 3.08
N ALA A 523 24.53 66.14 2.02
CA ALA A 523 25.73 65.71 1.32
C ALA A 523 26.98 66.06 2.14
N VAL A 524 27.93 65.12 2.25
CA VAL A 524 29.33 65.40 2.61
C VAL A 524 30.25 64.47 1.79
N PRO A 525 31.37 64.98 1.24
CA PRO A 525 32.03 64.40 0.07
C PRO A 525 33.19 63.45 0.38
N ALA A 526 33.56 62.71 -0.66
CA ALA A 526 34.73 61.87 -0.79
C ALA A 526 36.07 62.63 -0.67
N PRO A 527 37.16 61.91 -0.36
CA PRO A 527 38.45 62.20 -0.95
C PRO A 527 38.97 61.04 -1.81
N LYS A 528 39.41 61.42 -3.01
CA LYS A 528 40.23 60.64 -3.94
C LYS A 528 41.63 60.42 -3.34
N SER A 529 42.22 59.25 -3.54
CA SER A 529 43.66 59.14 -3.73
C SER A 529 44.00 58.08 -4.77
N GLU A 530 44.97 58.43 -5.60
CA GLU A 530 45.41 57.73 -6.79
C GLU A 530 46.26 56.47 -6.48
N SER A 531 46.36 55.63 -7.51
CA SER A 531 47.17 54.40 -7.68
C SER A 531 48.69 54.63 -7.64
N PRO A 532 49.59 53.70 -8.05
CA PRO A 532 49.49 52.26 -8.33
C PRO A 532 50.62 51.42 -7.67
N GLU A 533 50.56 50.09 -7.69
CA GLU A 533 51.71 49.26 -8.13
C GLU A 533 51.43 47.76 -8.18
N ARG A 534 52.03 47.15 -9.21
CA ARG A 534 52.14 45.72 -9.49
C ARG A 534 52.94 45.02 -8.40
N ARG A 535 52.55 43.81 -7.99
CA ARG A 535 53.49 42.71 -7.76
C ARG A 535 52.84 41.33 -7.77
N LEU A 536 53.60 40.42 -8.38
CA LEU A 536 53.36 39.02 -8.66
C LEU A 536 53.36 38.14 -7.41
N ARG A 537 52.66 37.00 -7.53
CA ARG A 537 52.89 35.70 -6.86
C ARG A 537 52.98 35.69 -5.32
N ARG A 538 52.01 35.03 -4.68
CA ARG A 538 52.33 33.89 -3.80
C ARG A 538 51.15 32.95 -3.57
N ARG A 539 51.32 31.74 -4.08
CA ARG A 539 50.57 30.53 -3.76
C ARG A 539 50.87 30.18 -2.29
N SER A 540 49.86 30.15 -1.42
CA SER A 540 50.00 29.54 -0.09
C SER A 540 48.83 28.59 0.15
N ASN A 541 49.13 27.30 0.11
CA ASN A 541 48.33 26.27 0.76
C ASN A 541 48.33 26.55 2.26
N ARG A 542 47.18 26.96 2.79
CA ARG A 542 46.95 26.93 4.25
C ARG A 542 45.71 26.09 4.49
N LEU A 543 45.96 24.82 4.82
CA LEU A 543 45.03 23.95 5.52
C LEU A 543 44.74 24.60 6.88
N SER A 544 43.59 25.25 6.99
CA SER A 544 42.99 25.58 8.28
C SER A 544 41.75 24.72 8.44
N PHE A 545 41.90 23.66 9.24
CA PHE A 545 40.81 23.01 9.96
C PHE A 545 40.11 24.10 10.78
N VAL A 546 38.99 24.58 10.28
CA VAL A 546 38.03 25.36 11.07
C VAL A 546 36.79 24.50 11.18
N SER A 547 36.56 24.00 12.39
CA SER A 547 35.32 23.40 12.85
C SER A 547 34.21 24.44 12.67
N ARG A 548 33.60 24.46 11.49
CA ARG A 548 32.43 25.27 11.19
C ARG A 548 31.22 24.47 11.67
N ALA A 549 30.83 24.67 12.93
CA ALA A 549 29.45 24.51 13.32
C ALA A 549 28.67 25.58 12.56
N SER A 550 28.32 25.28 11.31
CA SER A 550 27.35 26.07 10.55
C SER A 550 26.00 25.85 11.22
N SER A 551 25.60 26.81 12.05
CA SER A 551 24.20 27.03 12.39
C SER A 551 23.41 26.94 11.09
N GLY A 552 22.60 25.90 10.96
CA GLY A 552 21.85 25.62 9.74
C GLY A 552 21.04 26.85 9.37
N SER A 553 21.31 27.44 8.21
CA SER A 553 20.43 28.45 7.65
C SER A 553 19.10 27.77 7.41
N SER A 554 18.11 28.03 8.27
CA SER A 554 16.74 27.63 8.01
C SER A 554 16.35 28.27 6.68
N VAL A 555 16.13 27.43 5.66
CA VAL A 555 15.58 27.91 4.40
C VAL A 555 14.16 28.35 4.74
N SER A 556 14.00 29.63 5.06
CA SER A 556 12.70 30.20 5.32
C SER A 556 11.94 30.16 4.01
N PHE A 557 11.01 29.21 3.89
CA PHE A 557 9.94 29.26 2.88
C PHE A 557 8.93 30.33 3.30
N GLY A 558 9.43 31.55 3.54
CA GLY A 558 8.65 32.73 3.83
C GLY A 558 7.72 33.01 2.64
N THR A 559 6.52 33.41 2.98
CA THR A 559 5.40 33.80 2.12
C THR A 559 5.66 35.04 1.24
N ASP A 560 6.92 35.47 1.11
CA ASP A 560 7.28 36.80 0.62
C ASP A 560 8.39 36.73 -0.43
N ASP A 561 8.00 36.23 -1.61
CA ASP A 561 8.64 36.58 -2.87
C ASP A 561 7.50 36.67 -3.89
N GLY A 562 6.84 37.83 -3.89
CA GLY A 562 5.65 38.17 -4.67
C GLY A 562 5.89 38.24 -6.18
N VAL A 563 6.46 37.19 -6.80
CA VAL A 563 6.56 37.05 -8.27
C VAL A 563 6.49 35.57 -8.68
N GLY A 564 5.30 35.11 -9.06
CA GLY A 564 5.05 34.11 -10.12
C GLY A 564 5.98 32.88 -10.23
N GLY A 565 6.10 32.08 -9.17
CA GLY A 565 6.84 30.81 -9.21
C GLY A 565 5.95 29.57 -9.29
N ASP A 566 6.16 28.70 -10.28
CA ASP A 566 5.56 27.36 -10.33
C ASP A 566 6.09 26.43 -9.20
N LEU A 567 5.36 25.35 -8.90
CA LEU A 567 5.76 24.39 -7.86
C LEU A 567 7.11 23.72 -8.14
N GLY A 568 7.46 23.53 -9.43
CA GLY A 568 8.76 23.02 -9.84
C GLY A 568 9.93 23.92 -9.40
N LYS A 569 9.79 25.24 -9.46
CA LYS A 569 10.79 26.19 -8.93
C LYS A 569 10.90 26.11 -7.41
N GLN A 570 9.81 25.86 -6.70
CA GLN A 570 9.84 25.68 -5.24
C GLN A 570 10.63 24.41 -4.86
N VAL A 571 10.39 23.29 -5.55
CA VAL A 571 11.18 22.04 -5.37
C VAL A 571 12.64 22.23 -5.77
N GLU A 572 12.95 23.09 -6.74
CA GLU A 572 14.33 23.42 -7.09
C GLU A 572 15.10 24.07 -5.92
N ARG A 573 14.44 24.87 -5.07
CA ARG A 573 15.06 25.41 -3.85
C ARG A 573 15.41 24.28 -2.87
N VAL A 574 14.50 23.32 -2.68
CA VAL A 574 14.76 22.11 -1.87
C VAL A 574 15.92 21.29 -2.44
N LEU A 575 16.01 21.18 -3.76
CA LEU A 575 17.10 20.48 -4.43
C LEU A 575 18.46 21.15 -4.18
N LYS A 576 18.50 22.48 -3.95
CA LYS A 576 19.71 23.24 -3.63
C LYS A 576 20.08 23.21 -2.14
N ALA A 577 19.10 23.02 -1.25
CA ALA A 577 19.33 22.92 0.20
C ALA A 577 20.23 21.73 0.57
N GLU A 578 21.01 21.81 1.65
CA GLU A 578 21.85 20.68 2.10
C GLU A 578 21.01 19.59 2.80
N LEU A 579 21.47 18.34 2.78
CA LEU A 579 20.86 17.25 3.56
C LEU A 579 21.56 17.17 4.93
N PRO A 580 20.85 16.82 6.02
CA PRO A 580 19.43 16.46 6.09
C PRO A 580 18.47 17.66 6.02
N LEU A 581 17.25 17.41 5.54
CA LEU A 581 16.18 18.42 5.50
C LEU A 581 15.45 18.50 6.85
N ASP A 582 14.93 19.68 7.18
CA ASP A 582 14.08 19.86 8.36
C ASP A 582 12.66 19.32 8.14
N ILE A 583 11.91 19.11 9.23
CA ILE A 583 10.56 18.53 9.22
C ILE A 583 9.63 19.31 8.28
N ARG A 584 9.71 20.64 8.30
CA ARG A 584 8.88 21.51 7.47
C ARG A 584 9.15 21.29 5.99
N THR A 585 10.42 21.23 5.58
CA THR A 585 10.75 20.92 4.18
C THR A 585 10.30 19.52 3.79
N VAL A 586 10.42 18.52 4.66
CA VAL A 586 9.92 17.16 4.37
C VAL A 586 8.40 17.15 4.21
N ALA A 587 7.66 17.88 5.03
CA ALA A 587 6.21 18.04 4.89
C ALA A 587 5.84 18.74 3.56
N PHE A 588 6.57 19.79 3.19
CA PHE A 588 6.41 20.43 1.87
C PHE A 588 6.65 19.43 0.72
N VAL A 589 7.72 18.61 0.79
CA VAL A 589 7.99 17.59 -0.23
C VAL A 589 6.86 16.55 -0.28
N ALA A 590 6.28 16.16 0.86
CA ALA A 590 5.14 15.26 0.88
C ALA A 590 3.90 15.85 0.18
N ARG A 591 3.61 17.16 0.36
CA ARG A 591 2.59 17.86 -0.44
C ARG A 591 2.92 17.82 -1.94
N MET A 592 4.18 18.02 -2.32
CA MET A 592 4.61 17.93 -3.72
C MET A 592 4.47 16.52 -4.30
N VAL A 593 4.62 15.48 -3.49
CA VAL A 593 4.34 14.09 -3.90
C VAL A 593 2.84 13.88 -4.15
N ILE A 594 1.95 14.47 -3.36
CA ILE A 594 0.50 14.45 -3.61
C ILE A 594 0.17 15.12 -4.95
N VAL A 595 0.74 16.31 -5.23
CA VAL A 595 0.55 16.97 -6.53
C VAL A 595 1.12 16.15 -7.68
N ALA A 596 2.28 15.51 -7.50
CA ALA A 596 2.85 14.65 -8.52
C ALA A 596 2.01 13.40 -8.79
N TRP A 597 1.29 12.90 -7.78
CA TRP A 597 0.33 11.82 -7.93
C TRP A 597 -0.87 12.23 -8.77
N THR A 598 -1.46 13.41 -8.56
CA THR A 598 -2.58 13.86 -9.39
C THR A 598 -2.20 14.05 -10.87
N LEU A 599 -0.92 14.26 -11.16
CA LEU A 599 -0.38 14.28 -12.54
C LEU A 599 -0.06 12.91 -13.12
N SER A 600 -0.03 11.85 -12.29
CA SER A 600 0.44 10.51 -12.69
C SER A 600 -0.60 9.41 -12.45
N VAL A 601 -1.75 9.71 -11.85
CA VAL A 601 -2.84 8.75 -11.62
C VAL A 601 -3.71 8.66 -12.87
N ASP A 602 -4.20 7.47 -13.21
CA ASP A 602 -5.18 7.30 -14.28
C ASP A 602 -6.59 7.52 -13.73
N ALA A 603 -7.40 8.24 -14.50
CA ALA A 603 -8.79 8.49 -14.18
C ALA A 603 -9.65 7.25 -14.41
N VAL A 604 -10.63 7.05 -13.54
CA VAL A 604 -11.64 6.00 -13.64
C VAL A 604 -12.98 6.63 -13.97
N ALA A 605 -13.57 6.22 -15.09
CA ALA A 605 -14.90 6.66 -15.52
C ALA A 605 -15.98 5.69 -15.04
N PHE A 606 -17.07 6.24 -14.48
CA PHE A 606 -18.30 5.50 -14.18
C PHE A 606 -19.38 5.86 -15.20
N GLU A 607 -20.05 4.84 -15.77
CA GLU A 607 -21.12 5.06 -16.75
C GLU A 607 -22.25 5.94 -16.18
N GLY A 608 -22.59 7.03 -16.86
CA GLY A 608 -23.74 7.88 -16.54
C GLY A 608 -23.44 9.13 -15.71
N GLU A 609 -22.18 9.41 -15.36
CA GLU A 609 -21.76 10.76 -15.00
C GLU A 609 -21.61 11.53 -16.32
N GLY A 610 -22.41 12.58 -16.54
CA GLY A 610 -22.60 13.26 -17.83
C GLY A 610 -21.38 13.98 -18.43
N ALA A 611 -20.17 13.59 -18.07
CA ALA A 611 -18.97 13.88 -18.82
C ALA A 611 -18.82 12.81 -19.90
N GLU A 612 -18.71 13.24 -21.17
CA GLU A 612 -18.23 12.38 -22.24
C GLU A 612 -16.92 11.73 -21.74
N SER A 613 -16.91 10.41 -21.53
CA SER A 613 -15.71 9.73 -21.04
C SER A 613 -14.58 10.04 -22.01
N GLU A 614 -13.54 10.72 -21.53
CA GLU A 614 -12.41 11.06 -22.38
C GLU A 614 -11.79 9.76 -22.91
N GLU A 615 -11.38 9.78 -24.18
CA GLU A 615 -10.77 8.63 -24.83
C GLU A 615 -9.46 8.28 -24.10
N GLY A 616 -9.49 7.29 -23.21
CA GLY A 616 -8.35 6.87 -22.39
C GLY A 616 -8.67 6.59 -20.91
N ASP A 617 -9.86 6.92 -20.43
CA ASP A 617 -10.25 6.63 -19.05
C ASP A 617 -10.35 5.13 -18.75
N TYR A 618 -9.91 4.76 -17.55
CA TYR A 618 -9.97 3.37 -17.10
C TYR A 618 -11.42 2.98 -16.82
N LYS A 619 -11.88 1.90 -17.44
CA LYS A 619 -13.22 1.34 -17.21
C LYS A 619 -13.13 0.20 -16.23
N ILE A 620 -13.82 0.33 -15.10
CA ILE A 620 -13.91 -0.78 -14.14
C ILE A 620 -14.62 -1.95 -14.83
N PRO A 621 -13.95 -3.10 -14.96
CA PRO A 621 -14.52 -4.23 -15.67
C PRO A 621 -15.69 -4.81 -14.88
N ASP A 622 -16.83 -4.95 -15.54
CA ASP A 622 -17.98 -5.65 -15.02
C ASP A 622 -17.92 -7.13 -15.44
N PHE A 623 -17.76 -8.02 -14.46
CA PHE A 623 -17.80 -9.48 -14.65
C PHE A 623 -19.13 -10.08 -14.23
N THR A 624 -20.19 -9.29 -14.07
CA THR A 624 -21.53 -9.84 -13.91
C THR A 624 -21.86 -10.74 -15.12
N GLY A 625 -22.43 -11.92 -14.83
CA GLY A 625 -22.70 -12.95 -15.85
C GLY A 625 -21.52 -13.84 -16.24
N TRP A 626 -20.32 -13.68 -15.64
CA TRP A 626 -19.24 -14.65 -15.79
C TRP A 626 -19.46 -15.85 -14.87
N ASP A 627 -20.12 -16.89 -15.40
CA ASP A 627 -20.43 -18.09 -14.63
C ASP A 627 -19.17 -18.96 -14.44
N ARG A 628 -18.82 -19.25 -13.17
CA ARG A 628 -17.74 -20.18 -12.80
C ARG A 628 -16.36 -19.77 -13.34
N ILE A 629 -15.75 -18.82 -12.65
CA ILE A 629 -14.39 -18.35 -12.91
C ILE A 629 -13.39 -19.18 -12.09
N VAL A 630 -12.34 -19.69 -12.75
CA VAL A 630 -11.28 -20.49 -12.13
C VAL A 630 -9.94 -19.81 -12.37
N MET A 631 -9.10 -19.68 -11.34
CA MET A 631 -7.75 -19.11 -11.42
C MET A 631 -6.69 -20.19 -11.17
N SER A 632 -5.55 -20.14 -11.86
CA SER A 632 -4.41 -21.08 -11.67
C SER A 632 -3.05 -20.43 -11.61
#